data_AF-A0A537NTJ4-F1
#
_entry.id   AF-A0A537NTJ4-F1
#
_cell.length_a   1.000
_cell.length_b   1.000
_cell.length_c   1.000
_cell.angle_alpha   90.00
_cell.angle_beta   90.00
_cell.angle_gamma   90.00
#
_symmetry.space_group_name_H-M   'P 1'
#
loop_
_entity.id
_entity.type
_entity.pdbx_description
1 polymer ?
#
loop_
_entity_poly.entity_id
_entity_poly.type
_entity_poly.pdbx_seq_one_letter_code
_entity_poly.pdbx_strand_id
1 'polypeptide(L)'
;MSEITVQTEAKPDILRFVKAHIRDYALLLSLLAIMVFFQFTTSGTLFMPVNMTNIILQNSYIVIMALGMLLIIVAGHIDLSVGSVSGFIGAVAAVMMVSWKI
;
A
#
# COMPACT_ATOMS: atom_id res chain seq x y z
N MET A 1 26.67 55.98 -12.32
CA MET A 1 27.32 54.65 -12.19
C MET A 1 26.38 53.78 -11.38
N SER A 2 25.46 53.08 -12.05
CA SER A 2 24.45 52.23 -11.42
C SER A 2 24.98 50.80 -11.35
N GLU A 3 25.34 50.33 -10.16
CA GLU A 3 25.57 48.91 -9.95
C GLU A 3 24.24 48.18 -10.10
N ILE A 4 24.07 47.51 -11.23
CA ILE A 4 23.03 46.51 -11.42
C ILE A 4 23.47 45.32 -10.59
N THR A 5 22.91 45.18 -9.38
CA THR A 5 23.03 43.96 -8.58
C THR A 5 22.33 42.83 -9.31
N VAL A 6 23.10 42.04 -10.05
CA VAL A 6 22.65 40.77 -10.65
C VAL A 6 22.26 39.86 -9.50
N GLN A 7 20.95 39.69 -9.28
CA GLN A 7 20.44 38.65 -8.39
C GLN A 7 20.77 37.31 -9.04
N THR A 8 21.79 36.63 -8.52
CA THR A 8 22.08 35.25 -8.89
C THR A 8 20.91 34.38 -8.43
N GLU A 9 20.07 33.92 -9.38
CA GLU A 9 19.04 32.94 -9.10
C GLU A 9 19.68 31.72 -8.42
N ALA A 10 19.30 31.48 -7.17
CA ALA A 10 19.71 30.28 -6.44
C ALA A 10 19.16 29.06 -7.19
N LYS A 11 20.06 28.29 -7.80
CA LYS A 11 19.76 27.03 -8.48
C LYS A 11 18.84 26.20 -7.58
N PRO A 12 17.71 25.65 -8.08
CA PRO A 12 16.81 24.87 -7.25
C PRO A 12 17.63 23.74 -6.64
N ASP A 13 17.72 23.76 -5.31
CA ASP A 13 18.53 22.83 -4.55
C ASP A 13 17.76 21.51 -4.42
N ILE A 14 17.69 20.78 -5.53
CA ILE A 14 16.93 19.53 -5.70
C ILE A 14 17.30 18.54 -4.59
N LEU A 15 18.57 18.52 -4.17
CA LEU A 15 19.06 17.70 -3.06
C LEU A 15 18.39 18.06 -1.74
N ARG A 16 18.23 19.35 -1.44
CA ARG A 16 17.55 19.82 -0.23
C ARG A 16 16.05 19.52 -0.28
N PHE A 17 15.42 19.70 -1.43
CA PHE A 17 14.02 19.36 -1.65
C PHE A 17 13.75 17.86 -1.49
N VAL A 18 14.56 17.01 -2.13
CA VAL A 18 14.46 15.55 -2.02
C VAL A 18 14.70 15.09 -0.59
N LYS A 19 15.75 15.61 0.09
CA LYS A 19 16.04 15.25 1.49
C LYS A 19 14.92 15.64 2.45
N ALA A 20 14.18 16.72 2.17
CA ALA A 20 13.04 17.13 2.98
C ALA A 20 11.81 16.20 2.83
N HIS A 21 11.59 15.64 1.63
CA HIS A 21 10.37 14.88 1.31
C HIS A 21 10.58 13.36 1.20
N ILE A 22 11.82 12.86 1.21
CA ILE A 22 12.15 11.43 1.08
C ILE A 22 11.41 10.56 2.13
N ARG A 23 11.18 11.10 3.33
CA ARG A 23 10.49 10.37 4.42
C ARG A 23 9.02 10.15 4.10
N ASP A 24 8.36 11.10 3.47
CA ASP A 24 6.93 11.04 3.15
C ASP A 24 6.66 10.02 2.03
N TYR A 25 7.64 9.83 1.14
CA TYR A 25 7.58 8.85 0.04
C TYR A 25 8.32 7.54 0.32
N ALA A 26 8.90 7.37 1.51
CA ALA A 26 9.76 6.23 1.82
C ALA A 26 9.04 4.88 1.63
N LEU A 27 7.77 4.78 2.03
CA LEU A 27 6.97 3.56 1.86
C LEU A 27 6.72 3.26 0.38
N LEU A 28 6.33 4.27 -0.40
CA LEU A 28 6.08 4.11 -1.84
C LEU A 28 7.35 3.72 -2.59
N LEU A 29 8.48 4.37 -2.28
CA LEU A 29 9.78 4.04 -2.87
C LEU A 29 10.22 2.62 -2.48
N SER A 30 9.99 2.21 -1.24
CA SER A 30 10.28 0.85 -0.78
C SER A 30 9.43 -0.18 -1.51
N LEU A 31 8.14 0.08 -1.69
CA LEU A 31 7.25 -0.78 -2.46
C LEU A 31 7.73 -0.93 -3.90
N LEU A 32 8.06 0.18 -4.58
CA LEU A 32 8.59 0.15 -5.94
C LEU A 32 9.90 -0.64 -6.03
N ALA A 33 10.82 -0.44 -5.09
CA ALA A 33 12.08 -1.18 -5.04
C ALA A 33 11.84 -2.69 -4.91
N ILE A 34 10.92 -3.10 -4.03
CA ILE A 34 10.54 -4.51 -3.84
C ILE A 34 9.86 -5.07 -5.09
N MET A 35 8.97 -4.32 -5.73
CA MET A 35 8.31 -4.73 -6.97
C MET A 35 9.32 -4.96 -8.10
N VAL A 36 10.28 -4.05 -8.27
CA VAL A 36 11.36 -4.19 -9.26
C VAL A 36 12.22 -5.41 -8.94
N PHE A 37 12.62 -5.57 -7.67
CA PHE A 37 13.39 -6.72 -7.22
C PHE A 37 12.70 -8.05 -7.56
N PHE A 38 11.44 -8.23 -7.16
CA PHE A 38 10.70 -9.46 -7.46
C PHE A 38 10.37 -9.62 -8.93
N GLN A 39 10.15 -8.54 -9.69
CA GLN A 39 9.95 -8.65 -11.12
C GLN A 39 11.18 -9.24 -11.83
N PHE A 40 12.39 -8.84 -11.43
CA PHE A 40 13.63 -9.40 -11.98
C PHE A 40 13.93 -10.80 -11.44
N THR A 41 13.85 -11.01 -10.12
CA THR A 41 14.18 -12.29 -9.49
C THR A 41 13.19 -13.40 -9.85
N THR A 42 11.91 -13.07 -10.08
CA THR A 42 10.86 -14.04 -10.45
C THR A 42 10.63 -14.08 -11.96
N SER A 43 11.59 -13.64 -12.78
CA SER A 43 11.51 -13.73 -14.26
C SER A 43 10.22 -13.18 -14.85
N GLY A 44 9.70 -12.11 -14.27
CA GLY A 44 8.51 -11.41 -14.75
C GLY A 44 7.15 -11.89 -14.22
N THR A 45 7.11 -12.87 -13.31
CA THR A 45 5.85 -13.42 -12.78
C THR A 45 5.00 -12.38 -12.04
N LEU A 46 5.61 -11.37 -11.40
CA LEU A 46 4.87 -10.39 -10.59
C LEU A 46 3.78 -9.66 -11.38
N PHE A 47 4.08 -9.22 -12.61
CA PHE A 47 3.12 -8.55 -13.50
C PHE A 47 2.36 -9.48 -14.45
N MET A 48 2.47 -10.80 -14.31
CA MET A 48 1.65 -11.72 -15.10
C MET A 48 0.16 -11.55 -14.75
N PRO A 49 -0.77 -11.66 -15.71
CA PRO A 49 -2.20 -11.46 -15.46
C PRO A 49 -2.77 -12.30 -14.32
N VAL A 50 -2.31 -13.56 -14.20
CA VAL A 50 -2.72 -14.47 -13.13
C VAL A 50 -2.28 -13.96 -11.76
N ASN A 51 -1.02 -13.55 -11.62
CA ASN A 51 -0.52 -13.02 -10.35
C ASN A 51 -1.16 -11.67 -10.00
N MET A 52 -1.35 -10.80 -10.98
CA MET A 52 -2.05 -9.53 -10.81
C MET A 52 -3.48 -9.74 -10.29
N THR A 53 -4.22 -10.67 -10.92
CA THR A 53 -5.58 -11.02 -10.50
C THR A 53 -5.57 -11.62 -9.09
N ASN A 54 -4.60 -12.49 -8.79
CA ASN A 54 -4.46 -13.08 -7.46
C ASN A 54 -4.19 -12.03 -6.38
N ILE A 55 -3.31 -11.05 -6.62
CA ILE A 55 -3.04 -9.96 -5.68
C ILE A 55 -4.32 -9.16 -5.41
N ILE A 56 -5.06 -8.83 -6.47
CA ILE A 56 -6.33 -8.11 -6.34
C ILE A 56 -7.32 -8.95 -5.52
N LEU A 57 -7.57 -10.20 -5.90
CA LEU A 57 -8.51 -11.09 -5.21
C LEU A 57 -8.14 -11.33 -3.75
N GLN A 58 -6.84 -11.48 -3.43
CA GLN A 58 -6.33 -11.63 -2.07
C GLN A 58 -6.52 -10.38 -1.21
N ASN A 59 -6.57 -9.18 -1.80
CA ASN A 59 -6.81 -7.93 -1.08
C ASN A 59 -8.28 -7.47 -1.16
N SER A 60 -9.07 -8.03 -2.07
CA SER A 60 -10.49 -7.69 -2.26
C SER A 60 -11.30 -7.87 -0.98
N TYR A 61 -10.95 -8.82 -0.10
CA TYR A 61 -11.68 -9.01 1.16
C TYR A 61 -11.65 -7.74 2.05
N ILE A 62 -10.51 -7.03 2.11
CA ILE A 62 -10.38 -5.78 2.87
C ILE A 62 -11.27 -4.70 2.26
N VAL A 63 -11.27 -4.58 0.94
CA VAL A 63 -12.07 -3.57 0.21
C VAL A 63 -13.56 -3.82 0.43
N ILE A 64 -14.02 -5.06 0.31
CA ILE A 64 -15.43 -5.44 0.53
C ILE A 64 -15.84 -5.14 1.98
N MET A 65 -15.01 -5.51 2.97
CA MET A 65 -15.27 -5.20 4.38
C MET A 65 -15.32 -3.69 4.64
N ALA A 66 -14.41 -2.91 4.06
CA ALA A 66 -14.38 -1.46 4.21
C ALA A 66 -15.62 -0.80 3.59
N LEU A 67 -16.07 -1.25 2.42
CA LEU A 67 -17.32 -0.78 1.80
C LEU A 67 -18.55 -1.12 2.66
N GLY A 68 -18.59 -2.30 3.26
CA GLY A 68 -19.66 -2.69 4.19
C GLY A 68 -19.70 -1.77 5.42
N MET A 69 -18.55 -1.55 6.06
CA MET A 69 -18.44 -0.65 7.22
C MET A 69 -18.75 0.81 6.86
N LEU A 70 -18.40 1.26 5.65
CA LEU A 70 -18.72 2.60 5.15
C LEU A 70 -20.23 2.87 5.17
N LEU A 71 -21.06 1.94 4.69
CA LEU A 71 -22.52 2.12 4.66
C LEU A 71 -23.12 2.24 6.07
N ILE A 72 -22.57 1.50 7.04
CA ILE A 72 -23.04 1.49 8.43
C ILE A 72 -22.65 2.80 9.13
N ILE A 73 -21.43 3.30 8.89
CA ILE A 73 -20.95 4.59 9.41
C ILE A 73 -21.78 5.74 8.85
N VAL A 74 -22.10 5.72 7.55
CA VAL A 74 -22.96 6.73 6.92
C VAL A 74 -24.37 6.74 7.54
N ALA A 75 -24.88 5.58 7.96
CA ALA A 75 -26.13 5.46 8.68
C ALA A 75 -26.05 5.90 10.16
N GLY A 76 -24.91 6.41 10.63
CA GLY A 76 -24.72 6.92 12.00
C GLY A 76 -24.38 5.84 13.04
N HIS A 77 -24.05 4.63 12.60
CA HIS A 77 -23.75 3.49 13.47
C HIS A 77 -22.27 3.10 13.33
N ILE A 78 -21.64 2.65 14.43
CA ILE A 78 -20.26 2.13 14.40
C ILE A 78 -20.33 0.62 14.63
N ASP A 79 -20.39 -0.14 13.54
CA ASP A 79 -20.43 -1.60 13.62
C ASP A 79 -19.06 -2.22 13.38
N LEU A 80 -18.50 -2.81 14.44
CA LEU A 80 -17.22 -3.53 14.42
C LEU A 80 -17.40 -5.05 14.20
N SER A 81 -18.65 -5.53 14.09
CA SER A 81 -18.98 -6.96 14.02
C SER A 81 -18.30 -7.66 12.84
N VAL A 82 -18.24 -7.04 11.66
CA VAL A 82 -17.58 -7.58 10.45
C VAL A 82 -16.09 -7.88 10.70
N GLY A 83 -15.41 -7.03 11.48
CA GLY A 83 -14.03 -7.25 11.88
C GLY A 83 -13.87 -8.44 12.83
N SER A 84 -14.75 -8.57 13.83
CA SER A 84 -14.72 -9.70 14.76
C SER A 84 -15.04 -11.05 14.09
N VAL A 85 -16.01 -11.07 13.16
CA VAL A 85 -16.40 -12.28 12.42
C VAL A 85 -15.30 -12.72 11.46
N SER A 86 -14.71 -11.78 10.71
CA SER A 86 -13.58 -12.10 9.82
C SER A 86 -12.35 -12.57 10.60
N GLY A 87 -12.05 -11.93 11.75
CA GLY A 87 -10.97 -12.37 12.64
C GLY A 87 -11.21 -13.77 13.23
N PHE A 88 -12.43 -14.07 13.67
CA PHE A 88 -12.80 -15.39 14.18
C PHE A 88 -12.69 -16.47 13.10
N ILE A 89 -13.26 -16.24 11.92
CA ILE A 89 -13.17 -17.18 10.80
C ILE A 89 -11.71 -17.36 10.36
N GLY A 90 -10.91 -16.30 10.37
CA GLY A 90 -9.46 -16.37 10.09
C GLY A 90 -8.71 -17.25 11.10
N ALA A 91 -9.00 -17.11 12.39
CA ALA A 91 -8.42 -17.96 13.43
C ALA A 91 -8.84 -19.43 13.28
N VAL A 92 -10.11 -19.68 13.00
CA VAL A 92 -10.61 -21.04 12.70
C VAL A 92 -9.91 -21.61 11.47
N ALA A 93 -9.83 -20.86 10.36
CA ALA A 93 -9.14 -21.29 9.14
C ALA A 93 -7.66 -21.61 9.38
N ALA A 94 -6.97 -20.81 10.20
CA ALA A 94 -5.58 -21.07 10.59
C ALA A 94 -5.45 -22.39 11.39
N VAL A 95 -6.32 -22.61 12.37
CA VAL A 95 -6.36 -23.88 13.13
C VAL A 95 -6.65 -25.07 12.22
N MET A 96 -7.56 -24.89 11.25
CA MET A 96 -7.92 -25.93 10.27
C MET A 96 -6.75 -26.29 9.36
N MET A 97 -6.02 -25.30 8.81
CA MET A 97 -4.82 -25.54 8.01
C MET A 97 -3.78 -26.37 8.78
N VAL A 98 -3.51 -25.99 10.03
CA VAL A 98 -2.52 -26.69 10.87
C VAL A 98 -2.98 -28.09 11.29
N SER A 99 -4.25 -28.22 11.72
CA SER A 99 -4.74 -29.45 12.35
C SER A 99 -5.20 -30.51 11.35
N TRP A 100 -5.75 -30.10 10.21
CA TRP A 100 -6.24 -31.01 9.17
C TRP A 100 -5.26 -31.22 8.01
N LYS A 101 -4.06 -30.63 8.09
CA LYS A 101 -3.02 -30.72 7.05
C LYS A 101 -3.56 -30.36 5.66
N ILE A 102 -4.37 -29.32 5.59
CA ILE A 102 -4.83 -28.70 4.35
C ILE A 102 -3.84 -27.58 4.00
#